data_AF-A0A926FDC9-F1
#
_entry.id   AF-A0A926FDC9-F1
#
_cell.length_a   1.000
_cell.length_b   1.000
_cell.length_c   1.000
_cell.angle_alpha   90.00
_cell.angle_beta   90.00
_cell.angle_gamma   90.00
#
_symmetry.space_group_name_H-M   'P 1'
#
loop_
_entity.id
_entity.type
_entity.pdbx_description
1 polymer ?
#
loop_
_entity_poly.entity_id
_entity_poly.type
_entity_poly.pdbx_seq_one_letter_code
_entity_poly.pdbx_strand_id
1 'polypeptide(L)' 'MMQPIPLMPKDPMFSYAYIAFQPFGDLYGEREALNRGTVFKVLDIPFSSYKNNPIMNPFK' A
#
# COMPACT_ATOMS: atom_id res chain seq x y z
N MET A 1 -12.94 38.69 20.89
CA MET A 1 -13.38 37.50 21.62
C MET A 1 -12.75 36.28 20.97
N MET A 2 -12.07 35.43 21.73
CA MET A 2 -11.35 34.27 21.20
C MET A 2 -12.35 33.14 20.97
N GLN A 3 -12.39 32.60 19.75
CA GLN A 3 -13.27 31.49 19.41
C GLN A 3 -12.80 30.22 20.16
N PRO A 4 -13.70 29.46 20.81
CA PRO A 4 -13.33 28.21 21.47
C PRO A 4 -12.87 27.18 20.42
N ILE A 5 -11.73 26.54 20.70
CA ILE A 5 -11.19 25.48 19.83
C ILE A 5 -12.06 24.22 20.02
N PRO A 6 -12.70 23.69 18.97
CA PRO A 6 -13.52 22.49 19.10
C PRO A 6 -12.65 21.27 19.44
N LEU A 7 -13.18 20.37 20.28
CA LEU A 7 -12.50 19.16 20.74
C LEU A 7 -12.17 18.18 19.60
N MET A 8 -12.98 18.18 18.53
CA MET A 8 -12.78 17.37 17.33
C MET A 8 -12.99 18.20 16.06
N PRO A 9 -12.40 17.79 14.92
CA PRO A 9 -12.63 18.44 13.64
C PRO A 9 -14.12 18.40 13.29
N LYS A 10 -14.63 19.51 12.74
CA LYS A 10 -16.02 19.60 12.27
C LYS A 10 -16.34 18.57 11.17
N ASP A 11 -15.34 18.24 10.36
CA ASP A 11 -15.40 17.29 9.26
C ASP A 11 -14.21 16.33 9.37
N PRO A 12 -14.27 15.29 10.22
CA PRO A 12 -13.19 14.32 10.31
C PRO A 12 -13.04 13.62 8.96
N MET A 13 -11.87 13.74 8.32
CA MET A 13 -11.55 12.89 7.18
C MET A 13 -11.64 11.44 7.64
N PHE A 14 -12.62 10.70 7.12
CA PHE A 14 -12.57 9.25 7.14
C PHE A 14 -11.26 8.85 6.47
N SER A 15 -10.40 8.14 7.20
CA SER A 15 -9.15 7.68 6.62
C SER A 15 -9.48 6.86 5.36
N TYR A 16 -8.82 7.19 4.25
CA TYR A 16 -8.78 6.29 3.12
C TYR A 16 -7.94 5.09 3.59
N ALA A 17 -8.60 4.04 4.07
CA ALA A 17 -7.95 2.75 4.21
C ALA A 17 -7.67 2.27 2.79
N TYR A 18 -6.46 2.55 2.30
CA TYR A 18 -6.00 2.02 1.03
C TYR A 18 -5.83 0.51 1.24
N ILE A 19 -6.89 -0.26 0.96
CA ILE A 19 -6.78 -1.70 0.88
C ILE A 19 -6.03 -1.95 -0.41
N ALA A 20 -4.74 -2.29 -0.29
CA ALA A 20 -3.98 -2.77 -1.43
C ALA A 20 -4.72 -3.98 -2.00
N PHE A 21 -5.43 -3.79 -3.11
CA PHE A 21 -6.07 -4.88 -3.81
C PHE A 21 -4.95 -5.68 -4.47
N GLN A 22 -4.67 -6.84 -3.91
CA GLN A 22 -3.66 -7.74 -4.42
C GLN A 22 -4.35 -8.87 -5.18
N PRO A 23 -4.27 -8.89 -6.52
CA PRO A 23 -4.89 -9.95 -7.29
C PRO A 23 -4.25 -11.28 -6.93
N PHE A 24 -5.10 -12.28 -6.64
CA PHE A 24 -4.64 -13.64 -6.39
C PHE A 24 -4.35 -14.32 -7.73
N GLY A 25 -3.08 -14.37 -8.12
CA GLY A 25 -2.64 -14.91 -9.40
C GLY A 25 -1.15 -14.67 -9.60
N ASP A 26 -0.52 -15.49 -10.46
CA ASP A 26 0.92 -15.45 -10.74
C ASP A 26 1.80 -15.49 -9.47
N LEU A 27 1.67 -16.59 -8.72
CA LEU A 27 2.37 -16.82 -7.47
C LEU A 27 3.63 -17.67 -7.66
N TYR A 28 4.60 -17.51 -6.77
CA TYR A 28 5.68 -18.48 -6.60
C TYR A 28 5.17 -19.73 -5.88
N GLY A 29 5.81 -20.87 -6.13
CA GLY A 29 5.63 -22.07 -5.30
C GLY A 29 6.22 -21.87 -3.90
N GLU A 30 5.75 -22.64 -2.91
CA GLU A 30 6.06 -22.44 -1.48
C GLU A 30 7.55 -22.26 -1.17
N ARG A 31 8.40 -23.16 -1.71
CA ARG A 31 9.83 -23.15 -1.45
C ARG A 31 10.54 -21.94 -2.07
N GLU A 32 10.10 -21.52 -3.26
CA GLU A 32 10.63 -20.32 -3.92
C GLU A 32 10.14 -19.05 -3.22
N ALA A 33 8.88 -19.01 -2.83
CA ALA A 33 8.31 -17.90 -2.08
C ALA A 33 9.04 -17.67 -0.75
N LEU A 34 9.38 -18.75 -0.03
CA LEU A 34 10.18 -18.67 1.19
C LEU A 34 11.56 -18.05 0.94
N ASN A 35 12.22 -18.45 -0.14
CA ASN A 35 13.54 -17.91 -0.50
C ASN A 35 13.48 -16.43 -0.92
N ARG A 36 12.38 -15.99 -1.54
CA ARG A 36 12.21 -14.61 -2.03
C ARG A 36 11.57 -13.67 -1.01
N GLY A 37 10.96 -14.20 0.05
CA GLY A 37 10.26 -13.41 1.06
C GLY A 37 8.89 -12.87 0.63
N THR A 38 8.35 -13.37 -0.49
CA THR A 38 6.99 -13.03 -0.99
C THR A 38 6.44 -14.19 -1.81
N VAL A 39 5.15 -14.46 -1.71
CA VAL A 39 4.44 -15.41 -2.60
C VAL A 39 4.05 -14.76 -3.93
N PHE A 40 4.02 -13.44 -3.99
CA PHE A 40 3.54 -12.69 -5.15
C PHE A 40 4.71 -12.18 -5.98
N LYS A 41 4.81 -12.64 -7.24
CA LYS A 41 5.89 -12.25 -8.15
C LYS A 41 5.93 -10.75 -8.42
N VAL A 42 4.76 -10.13 -8.50
CA VAL A 42 4.61 -8.67 -8.70
C VAL A 42 5.19 -7.84 -7.55
N LEU A 43 5.40 -8.43 -6.37
CA LEU A 43 6.04 -7.75 -5.23
C LEU A 43 7.55 -8.01 -5.15
N ASP A 44 8.07 -8.94 -5.94
CA ASP A 44 9.49 -9.30 -5.98
C ASP A 44 10.26 -8.35 -6.91
N ILE A 45 10.23 -7.08 -6.55
CA ILE A 45 10.85 -5.97 -7.27
C ILE A 45 11.92 -5.34 -6.38
N PRO A 46 13.13 -5.08 -6.90
CA PRO A 46 14.15 -4.37 -6.14
C PRO A 46 13.67 -2.98 -5.71
N PHE A 47 13.99 -2.57 -4.48
CA PHE A 47 13.58 -1.27 -3.93
C PHE A 47 13.93 -0.08 -4.85
N SER A 48 15.08 -0.14 -5.52
CA SER A 48 15.52 0.87 -6.50
C SER A 48 14.62 1.00 -7.72
N SER A 49 13.84 -0.02 -8.07
CA SER A 49 12.96 -0.04 -9.24
C SER A 49 11.63 0.68 -9.01
N TYR A 50 11.23 0.87 -7.75
CA TYR A 50 9.95 1.51 -7.39
C TYR A 50 9.85 2.96 -7.86
N LYS A 51 10.98 3.67 -7.99
CA LYS A 51 11.01 5.05 -8.48
C LYS A 51 10.47 5.18 -9.92
N ASN A 52 10.72 4.17 -10.76
CA ASN A 52 10.39 4.22 -12.18
C ASN A 52 9.10 3.45 -12.52
N ASN A 53 8.73 2.48 -11.69
CA ASN A 53 7.52 1.67 -11.86
C ASN A 53 6.84 1.45 -10.50
N PRO A 54 6.01 2.39 -10.05
CA PRO A 54 5.30 2.22 -8.80
C PRO A 54 4.16 1.25 -9.03
N ILE A 55 4.37 -0.01 -8.65
CA ILE A 55 3.36 -1.09 -8.73
C ILE A 55 2.15 -0.79 -7.80
N MET A 56 2.29 0.21 -6.93
CA MET A 56 1.23 0.75 -6.07
C MET A 56 1.36 2.28 -5.95
N ASN A 57 1.25 3.04 -7.06
CA ASN A 57 1.00 4.48 -6.95
C ASN A 57 -0.52 4.72 -6.84
N PRO A 58 -1.04 5.11 -5.66
CA PRO A 58 -2.46 5.44 -5.50
C PRO A 58 -2.87 6.74 -6.22
N PHE A 59 -1.91 7.47 -6.80
CA PHE A 59 -2.10 8.74 -7.50
C PHE A 59 -1.83 8.66 -9.00
N LYS A 60 -1.70 7.46 -9.58
CA LYS A 60 -1.69 7.23 -11.03
C LYS A 60 -3.02 6.68 -11.50
#